data_AF-A0A9W4XFH9-F1
#
_entry.id   AF-A0A9W4XFH9-F1
#
_cell.length_a   1.000
_cell.length_b   1.000
_cell.length_c   1.000
_cell.angle_alpha   90.00
_cell.angle_beta   90.00
_cell.angle_gamma   90.00
#
_symmetry.space_group_name_H-M   'P 1'
#
loop_
_entity.id
_entity.type
_entity.pdbx_description
1 polymer ?
#
loop_
_entity_poly.entity_id
_entity_poly.type
_entity_poly.pdbx_seq_one_letter_code
_entity_poly.pdbx_strand_id
1 'polypeptide(L)'
;MGWFGFSSNNKQEHVNNLPPTTIEQRSHDLIKLGKNISLQHGGDIETTLNQLQDKDQQAQLKIKQVEANDSTISNFISGFPQSNVFIIDGEKESKESIICTNNSNDGGKTCLKLKMNSIELFKTMQKFDYFCSLPDDIDATYFECRKIK
;
A
#
# COMPACT_ATOMS: atom_id res chain seq x y z
N MET A 1 -2.21 42.12 40.69
CA MET A 1 -2.71 43.49 40.95
C MET A 1 -1.91 44.44 40.07
N GLY A 2 -2.51 44.92 38.99
CA GLY A 2 -1.85 45.80 38.01
C GLY A 2 -2.85 46.17 36.93
N TRP A 3 -3.61 47.23 37.21
CA TRP A 3 -4.67 47.77 36.35
C TRP A 3 -4.18 49.02 35.60
N PHE A 4 -4.85 49.24 34.46
CA PHE A 4 -5.08 50.48 33.70
C PHE A 4 -4.10 50.97 32.64
N GLY A 5 -4.70 51.30 31.50
CA GLY A 5 -4.13 52.13 30.44
C GLY A 5 -5.04 52.27 29.22
N PHE A 6 -6.34 52.55 29.40
CA PHE A 6 -7.22 52.99 28.30
C PHE A 6 -6.83 54.40 27.86
N SER A 7 -6.56 54.59 26.57
CA SER A 7 -6.50 55.91 25.93
C SER A 7 -7.40 55.91 24.71
N SER A 8 -8.36 56.81 24.72
CA SER A 8 -9.36 57.03 23.68
C SER A 8 -9.18 58.45 23.15
N ASN A 9 -9.08 58.61 21.83
CA ASN A 9 -9.41 59.87 21.16
C ASN A 9 -9.84 59.63 19.70
N ASN A 10 -11.16 59.49 19.54
CA ASN A 10 -12.06 60.30 18.71
C ASN A 10 -11.74 60.67 17.24
N LYS A 11 -12.81 60.49 16.43
CA LYS A 11 -13.20 61.09 15.14
C LYS A 11 -12.56 60.55 13.84
N GLN A 12 -13.37 59.88 13.03
CA GLN A 12 -14.05 60.51 11.88
C GLN A 12 -14.99 59.50 11.20
N GLU A 13 -16.22 59.94 10.91
CA GLU A 13 -17.17 59.26 10.04
C GLU A 13 -16.61 59.22 8.60
N HIS A 14 -16.72 58.07 7.94
CA HIS A 14 -16.71 57.99 6.49
C HIS A 14 -17.57 56.81 6.04
N VAL A 15 -18.74 57.12 5.48
CA VAL A 15 -19.56 56.21 4.68
C VAL A 15 -18.71 55.73 3.52
N ASN A 16 -18.55 54.41 3.34
CA ASN A 16 -18.14 53.86 2.04
C ASN A 16 -18.65 52.44 1.90
N ASN A 17 -19.38 52.25 0.80
CA ASN A 17 -19.95 51.01 0.30
C ASN A 17 -18.94 49.85 0.34
N LEU A 18 -19.37 48.69 0.86
CA LEU A 18 -18.65 47.44 0.64
C LEU A 18 -18.68 47.11 -0.87
N PRO A 19 -17.52 46.95 -1.53
CA PRO A 19 -17.48 46.39 -2.87
C PRO A 19 -17.76 44.87 -2.79
N PRO A 20 -18.36 44.28 -3.84
CA PRO A 20 -18.53 42.83 -3.90
C PRO A 20 -17.16 42.15 -3.87
N THR A 21 -16.99 41.17 -2.99
CA THR A 21 -15.83 40.29 -3.00
C THR A 21 -15.78 39.57 -4.33
N THR A 22 -14.91 40.04 -5.22
CA THR A 22 -14.59 39.35 -6.47
C THR A 22 -13.67 38.21 -6.08
N ILE A 23 -14.13 36.97 -6.27
CA ILE A 23 -13.25 35.81 -6.15
C ILE A 23 -12.27 35.93 -7.32
N GLU A 24 -11.03 36.33 -7.04
CA GLU A 24 -9.96 36.22 -8.02
C GLU A 24 -9.69 34.74 -8.26
N GLN A 25 -10.23 34.25 -9.36
CA GLN A 25 -9.88 32.95 -9.91
C GLN A 25 -8.43 33.07 -10.40
N ARG A 26 -7.48 32.60 -9.59
CA ARG A 26 -6.07 32.54 -9.97
C ARG A 26 -5.96 31.81 -11.31
N SER A 27 -5.62 32.57 -12.34
CA SER A 27 -5.30 32.06 -13.66
C SER A 27 -4.12 31.10 -13.51
N HIS A 28 -4.38 29.80 -13.69
CA HIS A 28 -3.31 28.86 -13.95
C HIS A 28 -2.75 29.22 -15.33
N ASP A 29 -1.50 29.67 -15.39
CA ASP A 29 -0.77 29.86 -16.63
C ASP A 29 -0.95 28.62 -17.51
N LEU A 30 -1.50 28.81 -18.71
CA LEU A 30 -1.53 27.76 -19.72
C LEU A 30 -0.08 27.43 -20.09
N ILE A 31 0.38 26.26 -19.66
CA ILE A 31 1.59 25.63 -20.17
C ILE A 31 1.37 25.46 -21.68
N LYS A 32 2.06 26.30 -22.47
CA LYS A 32 2.16 26.14 -23.93
C LYS A 32 2.94 24.86 -24.21
N LEU A 33 2.26 23.72 -24.20
CA LEU A 33 2.77 22.50 -24.81
C LEU A 33 2.33 22.49 -26.28
N GLY A 34 3.23 22.95 -27.15
CA GLY A 34 3.03 22.87 -28.58
C GLY A 34 3.06 21.42 -29.06
N LYS A 35 1.89 20.84 -29.36
CA LYS A 35 1.61 20.03 -30.57
C LYS A 35 0.20 19.47 -30.54
N ASN A 36 -0.61 19.88 -31.53
CA ASN A 36 -1.82 19.26 -32.06
C ASN A 36 -2.70 18.45 -31.08
N ILE A 37 -3.56 19.15 -30.33
CA ILE A 37 -4.73 18.53 -29.71
C ILE A 37 -5.93 18.85 -30.58
N SER A 38 -6.29 17.90 -31.44
CA SER A 38 -7.63 17.81 -31.99
C SER A 38 -8.59 17.57 -30.83
N LEU A 39 -9.60 18.43 -30.68
CA LEU A 39 -10.67 18.28 -29.72
C LEU A 39 -11.35 16.92 -29.94
N GLN A 40 -11.15 15.99 -29.02
CA GLN A 40 -12.10 14.93 -28.76
C GLN A 40 -12.54 14.99 -27.31
N HIS A 41 -13.85 15.11 -27.15
CA HIS A 41 -14.64 15.01 -25.95
C HIS A 41 -14.54 13.57 -25.41
N GLY A 42 -13.41 13.21 -24.79
CA GLY A 42 -13.22 11.95 -24.05
C GLY A 42 -13.03 12.28 -22.59
N GLY A 43 -13.95 11.84 -21.73
CA GLY A 43 -13.99 12.23 -20.33
C GLY A 43 -12.70 11.92 -19.56
N ASP A 44 -12.42 12.75 -18.55
CA ASP A 44 -11.25 12.68 -17.66
C ASP A 44 -11.02 11.31 -16.99
N ILE A 45 -12.00 10.40 -17.11
CA ILE A 45 -11.95 9.01 -16.67
C ILE A 45 -10.95 8.21 -17.52
N GLU A 46 -10.91 8.37 -18.85
CA GLU A 46 -10.02 7.58 -19.70
C GLU A 46 -8.56 7.95 -19.48
N THR A 47 -8.26 9.23 -19.30
CA THR A 47 -6.91 9.72 -18.99
C THR A 47 -6.45 9.31 -17.60
N THR A 48 -7.34 9.29 -16.59
CA THR A 48 -7.00 8.72 -15.27
C THR A 48 -6.87 7.20 -15.30
N LEU A 49 -7.68 6.48 -16.09
CA LEU A 49 -7.58 5.03 -16.24
C LEU A 49 -6.24 4.63 -16.87
N ASN A 50 -5.80 5.37 -17.91
CA ASN A 50 -4.49 5.15 -18.52
C ASN A 50 -3.34 5.49 -17.56
N GLN A 51 -3.46 6.54 -16.74
CA GLN A 51 -2.45 6.86 -15.72
C GLN A 51 -2.38 5.84 -14.56
N LEU A 52 -3.48 5.14 -14.27
CA LEU A 52 -3.48 4.04 -13.31
C LEU A 52 -2.86 2.77 -13.92
N GLN A 53 -3.12 2.49 -15.19
CA GLN A 53 -2.48 1.39 -15.93
C GLN A 53 -0.95 1.55 -16.01
N ASP A 54 -0.44 2.78 -16.14
CA ASP A 54 1.00 3.04 -16.12
C ASP A 54 1.61 3.06 -14.70
N LYS A 55 0.78 3.21 -13.66
CA LYS A 55 1.20 3.14 -12.24
C LYS A 55 1.16 1.73 -11.67
N ASP A 56 0.72 0.73 -12.44
CA ASP A 56 1.13 -0.66 -12.26
C ASP A 56 2.61 -0.84 -12.69
N GLN A 57 3.50 0.04 -12.20
CA GLN A 57 4.85 -0.38 -11.83
C GLN A 57 4.75 -1.25 -10.57
N GLN A 58 4.12 -2.39 -10.82
CA GLN A 58 4.35 -3.70 -10.26
C GLN A 58 5.57 -3.71 -9.34
N ALA A 59 5.31 -3.71 -8.04
CA ALA A 59 5.97 -4.72 -7.23
C ALA A 59 5.66 -6.06 -7.92
N GLN A 60 6.58 -6.56 -8.75
CA GLN A 60 6.38 -7.76 -9.55
C GLN A 60 6.14 -8.93 -8.60
N LEU A 61 4.87 -9.19 -8.28
CA LEU A 61 4.44 -10.32 -7.49
C LEU A 61 4.58 -11.56 -8.39
N LYS A 62 5.73 -12.22 -8.28
CA LYS A 62 5.94 -13.53 -8.91
C LYS A 62 5.11 -14.55 -8.14
N ILE A 63 3.87 -14.77 -8.58
CA ILE A 63 2.97 -15.79 -8.02
C ILE A 63 3.14 -17.07 -8.84
N LYS A 64 3.67 -18.13 -8.20
CA LYS A 64 3.74 -19.47 -8.81
C LYS A 64 2.74 -20.39 -8.11
N GLN A 65 1.92 -21.12 -8.88
CA GLN A 65 1.06 -22.17 -8.32
C GLN A 65 1.82 -23.50 -8.34
N VAL A 66 1.92 -24.17 -7.19
CA VAL A 66 2.65 -25.44 -7.07
C VAL A 66 1.91 -26.41 -6.14
N GLU A 67 2.06 -27.71 -6.42
CA GLU A 67 1.62 -28.79 -5.54
C GLU A 67 2.34 -28.70 -4.18
N ALA A 68 1.56 -28.93 -3.12
CA ALA A 68 1.97 -28.81 -1.74
C ALA A 68 2.79 -30.03 -1.28
N ASN A 69 4.12 -29.94 -1.33
CA ASN A 69 5.03 -30.98 -0.83
C ASN A 69 6.06 -30.39 0.13
N ASP A 70 6.42 -31.13 1.19
CA ASP A 70 7.44 -30.75 2.18
C ASP A 70 8.79 -30.37 1.51
N SER A 71 9.15 -31.06 0.42
CA SER A 71 10.34 -30.77 -0.39
C SER A 71 10.24 -29.45 -1.17
N THR A 72 9.08 -29.13 -1.74
CA THR A 72 8.86 -27.86 -2.45
C THR A 72 9.00 -26.68 -1.49
N ILE A 73 8.42 -26.82 -0.30
CA ILE A 73 8.40 -25.77 0.73
C ILE A 73 9.81 -25.55 1.28
N SER A 74 10.51 -26.61 1.65
CA SER A 74 11.90 -26.50 2.11
C SER A 74 12.81 -25.91 1.04
N ASN A 75 12.69 -26.32 -0.22
CA ASN A 75 13.44 -25.74 -1.32
C ASN A 75 13.14 -24.25 -1.48
N PHE A 76 11.86 -23.86 -1.45
CA PHE A 76 11.46 -22.46 -1.54
C PHE A 76 12.09 -21.62 -0.42
N ILE A 77 11.96 -22.07 0.83
CA ILE A 77 12.47 -21.38 2.00
C ILE A 77 14.01 -21.31 2.01
N SER A 78 14.68 -22.38 1.61
CA SER A 78 16.15 -22.46 1.55
C SER A 78 16.76 -21.51 0.52
N GLY A 79 15.97 -21.07 -0.47
CA GLY A 79 16.39 -20.08 -1.46
C GLY A 79 16.50 -18.65 -0.91
N PHE A 80 16.05 -18.42 0.33
CA PHE A 80 16.06 -17.10 0.98
C PHE A 80 16.98 -17.09 2.21
N PRO A 81 17.54 -15.92 2.57
CA PRO A 81 18.33 -15.78 3.79
C PRO A 81 17.48 -16.04 5.04
N GLN A 82 18.11 -16.59 6.08
CA GLN A 82 17.44 -16.97 7.33
C GLN A 82 16.81 -15.79 8.09
N SER A 83 17.25 -14.56 7.80
CA SER A 83 16.70 -13.33 8.36
C SER A 83 15.35 -12.92 7.75
N ASN A 84 14.91 -13.60 6.68
CA ASN A 84 13.65 -13.27 6.03
C ASN A 84 12.44 -13.70 6.85
N VAL A 85 11.40 -12.88 6.75
CA VAL A 85 10.07 -13.16 7.30
C VAL A 85 9.21 -13.72 6.18
N PHE A 86 8.60 -14.87 6.45
CA PHE A 86 7.61 -15.47 5.58
C PHE A 86 6.22 -15.16 6.11
N ILE A 87 5.36 -14.61 5.28
CA ILE A 87 3.96 -14.38 5.62
C ILE A 87 3.16 -15.50 4.97
N ILE A 88 2.43 -16.26 5.77
CA ILE A 88 1.51 -17.28 5.27
C ILE A 88 0.11 -16.76 5.46
N ASP A 89 -0.67 -16.76 4.39
CA ASP A 89 -2.07 -16.40 4.39
C ASP A 89 -2.91 -17.57 3.86
N GLY A 90 -3.98 -17.88 4.58
CA GLY A 90 -4.93 -18.89 4.14
C GLY A 90 -6.11 -18.98 5.09
N GLU A 91 -7.31 -18.90 4.52
CA GLU A 91 -8.55 -19.05 5.26
C GLU A 91 -8.61 -20.39 5.99
N LYS A 92 -9.25 -20.40 7.17
CA LYS A 92 -9.29 -21.55 8.09
C LYS A 92 -9.75 -22.86 7.44
N GLU A 93 -10.77 -22.78 6.58
CA GLU A 93 -11.40 -23.92 5.92
C GLU A 93 -10.93 -24.13 4.46
N SER A 94 -9.98 -23.31 4.00
CA SER A 94 -9.45 -23.40 2.64
C SER A 94 -8.47 -24.57 2.52
N LYS A 95 -8.50 -25.26 1.37
CA LYS A 95 -7.50 -26.27 0.99
C LYS A 95 -6.29 -25.66 0.27
N GLU A 96 -6.26 -24.34 0.17
CA GLU A 96 -5.21 -23.58 -0.49
C GLU A 96 -4.67 -22.50 0.46
N SER A 97 -3.38 -22.23 0.35
CA SER A 97 -2.67 -21.21 1.13
C SER A 97 -1.60 -20.55 0.28
N ILE A 98 -1.16 -19.37 0.69
CA ILE A 98 -0.14 -18.59 0.01
C ILE A 98 0.97 -18.30 1.00
N ILE A 99 2.21 -18.58 0.62
CA ILE A 99 3.40 -18.15 1.36
C ILE A 99 4.13 -17.06 0.58
N CYS A 100 4.34 -15.92 1.21
CA CYS A 100 5.02 -14.77 0.64
C CYS A 100 6.28 -14.44 1.44
N THR A 101 7.31 -13.95 0.76
CA THR A 101 8.51 -13.38 1.39
C THR A 101 8.95 -12.15 0.62
N ASN A 102 9.62 -11.23 1.32
CA ASN A 102 10.31 -10.12 0.69
C ASN A 102 11.61 -10.65 0.06
N ASN A 103 11.89 -10.23 -1.17
CA ASN A 103 13.17 -10.44 -1.83
C ASN A 103 14.11 -9.31 -1.40
N SER A 104 15.19 -9.67 -0.71
CA SER A 104 16.16 -8.74 -0.15
C SER A 104 16.91 -7.93 -1.21
N ASN A 105 16.96 -8.40 -2.46
CA ASN A 105 17.79 -7.78 -3.52
C ASN A 105 17.03 -6.73 -4.33
N ASP A 106 15.74 -6.96 -4.62
CA ASP A 106 15.00 -6.15 -5.60
C ASP A 106 13.82 -5.39 -4.98
N GLY A 107 13.61 -5.48 -3.66
CA GLY A 107 12.44 -4.93 -2.97
C GLY A 107 11.10 -5.58 -3.37
N GLY A 108 11.12 -6.55 -4.28
CA GLY A 108 9.95 -7.29 -4.72
C GLY A 108 9.46 -8.30 -3.67
N LYS A 109 8.19 -8.71 -3.79
CA LYS A 109 7.62 -9.81 -2.99
C LYS A 109 7.50 -11.05 -3.86
N THR A 110 7.96 -12.19 -3.35
CA THR A 110 7.80 -13.48 -4.01
C THR A 110 6.78 -14.30 -3.26
N CYS A 111 5.74 -14.78 -3.95
CA CYS A 111 4.64 -15.52 -3.35
C CYS A 111 4.45 -16.87 -4.05
N LEU A 112 4.20 -17.90 -3.27
CA LEU A 112 3.94 -19.25 -3.74
C LEU A 112 2.54 -19.63 -3.30
N LYS A 113 1.65 -19.90 -4.26
CA LYS A 113 0.32 -20.43 -3.97
C LYS A 113 0.39 -21.95 -3.95
N LEU A 114 -0.04 -22.53 -2.84
CA LEU A 114 0.07 -23.94 -2.50
C LEU A 114 -1.32 -24.54 -2.34
N LYS A 115 -1.53 -25.74 -2.86
CA LYS A 115 -2.75 -26.54 -2.61
C LYS A 115 -2.67 -27.28 -1.26
N MET A 116 -2.42 -26.56 -0.17
CA MET A 116 -2.58 -27.08 1.19
C MET A 116 -3.27 -26.08 2.10
N ASN A 117 -3.87 -26.57 3.17
CA ASN A 117 -4.44 -25.73 4.22
C ASN A 117 -3.34 -25.01 5.01
N SER A 118 -3.63 -23.80 5.51
CA SER A 118 -2.71 -22.97 6.28
C SER A 118 -2.17 -23.66 7.55
N ILE A 119 -2.97 -24.51 8.20
CA ILE A 119 -2.57 -25.28 9.38
C ILE A 119 -1.52 -26.34 9.03
N GLU A 120 -1.64 -26.99 7.87
CA GLU A 120 -0.64 -27.97 7.41
C GLU A 120 0.67 -27.26 7.07
N LEU A 121 0.59 -26.13 6.38
CA LEU A 121 1.76 -25.32 6.06
C LEU A 121 2.47 -24.83 7.32
N PHE A 122 1.73 -24.36 8.32
CA PHE A 122 2.25 -23.98 9.62
C PHE A 122 3.02 -25.12 10.30
N LYS A 123 2.45 -26.33 10.34
CA LYS A 123 3.13 -27.51 10.88
C LYS A 123 4.40 -27.83 10.11
N THR A 124 4.37 -27.73 8.79
CA THR A 124 5.56 -27.97 7.97
C THR A 124 6.64 -26.91 8.20
N MET A 125 6.28 -25.64 8.34
CA MET A 125 7.24 -24.58 8.71
C MET A 125 7.92 -24.88 10.05
N GLN A 126 7.16 -25.31 11.06
CA GLN A 126 7.72 -25.66 12.38
C GLN A 126 8.71 -26.82 12.32
N LYS A 127 8.48 -27.83 11.46
CA LYS A 127 9.47 -28.92 11.23
C LYS A 127 10.82 -28.41 10.74
N PHE A 128 10.87 -27.23 10.12
CA PHE A 128 12.08 -26.59 9.61
C PHE A 128 12.64 -25.51 10.54
N ASP A 129 12.27 -25.55 11.82
CA ASP A 129 12.69 -24.62 12.88
C ASP A 129 12.26 -23.17 12.62
N TYR A 130 11.07 -22.98 12.06
CA TYR A 130 10.44 -21.66 11.95
C TYR A 130 9.48 -21.44 13.12
N PHE A 131 9.66 -20.31 13.81
CA PHE A 131 8.67 -19.77 14.72
C PHE A 131 7.63 -18.99 13.94
N CYS A 132 6.36 -19.32 14.12
CA CYS A 132 5.26 -18.60 13.48
C CYS A 132 4.43 -17.88 14.55
N SER A 133 4.30 -16.56 14.43
CA SER A 133 3.51 -15.71 15.30
C SER A 133 2.20 -15.31 14.61
N LEU A 134 1.11 -15.43 15.36
CA LEU A 134 -0.19 -14.87 14.97
C LEU A 134 -0.15 -13.34 15.19
N PRO A 135 -0.85 -12.57 14.35
CA PRO A 135 -1.08 -11.15 14.58
C PRO A 135 -1.99 -10.93 15.81
N ASP A 136 -2.02 -9.69 16.30
CA ASP A 136 -2.88 -9.30 17.43
C ASP A 136 -4.37 -9.27 17.05
N ASP A 137 -4.66 -9.15 15.76
CA ASP A 137 -6.02 -9.17 15.20
C ASP A 137 -6.57 -10.61 15.20
N ILE A 138 -7.69 -10.81 15.89
CA ILE A 138 -8.35 -12.11 16.04
C ILE A 138 -8.97 -12.62 14.73
N ASP A 139 -9.29 -11.71 13.81
CA ASP A 139 -9.96 -12.02 12.54
C ASP A 139 -8.96 -12.21 11.39
N ALA A 140 -7.66 -12.03 11.66
CA ALA A 140 -6.63 -12.19 10.65
C ALA A 140 -6.44 -13.66 10.23
N THR A 141 -6.31 -13.85 8.91
CA THR A 141 -6.10 -15.17 8.27
C THR A 141 -4.65 -15.47 7.97
N TYR A 142 -3.74 -14.60 8.39
CA TYR A 142 -2.32 -14.70 8.11
C TYR A 142 -1.49 -14.83 9.39
N PHE A 143 -0.28 -15.36 9.24
CA PHE A 143 0.72 -15.43 10.30
C PHE A 143 2.13 -15.23 9.74
N GLU A 144 3.02 -14.71 10.58
CA GLU A 144 4.41 -14.44 10.21
C GLU A 144 5.32 -15.53 10.76
N CYS A 145 6.13 -16.15 9.90
CA CYS A 145 7.11 -17.16 10.26
C CYS A 145 8.54 -16.64 10.09
N ARG A 146 9.38 -16.90 11.09
CA ARG A 146 10.80 -16.48 11.14
C ARG A 146 11.65 -17.66 11.61
N LYS A 147 12.86 -17.81 11.05
CA LYS A 147 13.73 -18.92 11.44
C LYS A 147 14.28 -18.69 12.85
N ILE A 148 14.13 -19.68 13.72
CA ILE A 148 14.80 -19.71 15.02
C ILE A 148 16.19 -20.32 14.79
N LYS A 149 17.23 -19.70 15.35
CA LYS A 149 18.59 -20.23 15.35
C LYS A 149 18.81 -21.15 16.53
#